data_AF-A0A955IJU1-F1
#
_entry.id   AF-A0A955IJU1-F1
#
_cell.length_a   1.000
_cell.length_b   1.000
_cell.length_c   1.000
_cell.angle_alpha   90.00
_cell.angle_beta   90.00
_cell.angle_gamma   90.00
#
_symmetry.space_group_name_H-M   'P 1'
#
loop_
_entity.id
_entity.type
_entity.pdbx_description
1 polymer ?
#
loop_
_entity_poly.entity_id
_entity_poly.type
_entity_poly.pdbx_seq_one_letter_code
_entity_poly.pdbx_strand_id
1 'polypeptide(L)'
;MAGGPVIPQPKAGEPLHGLTKSQLASFLEGRVSYMRNLEVEEGLGPVFNQTSCGVCHANPVGGSGSQTVTRFGLLSKGGFDPLEQFGGSLLQAQAINDDCAEVIPDEATTTTLRVTNGVLGYGLIESIADEDIQFLADNQPAGLNGQTHMVEAFEDPKGSPLRVGRFGWKAQVATVLTFSADAALNEMGLTNRFLMTESDPNGINPPSLAKCDTVADPEDGPDKNGLDFIDRVTNFQRFLSGPPQTPRSGMTGEVIFAQIGCADCHTPSFVTSDDPMLEDVLRNRVIQPYSDFLLHDMGLLGDSIEQGAASGNQLRTPALWGIRLRDPMIHDGRFSAGTFETRVTDAIESHGPFGEGAASAAAFASLSAGEKSSLIQFLDSLGRAEFDHDGDNDVDLTDFISFAACFGGTGYTPDDPCAISDIDQDGDVDADDFASFMLVYTGPRRDCNCNGVTDIVDIINGDADDANGDGVPDSCIAFCDGDLDCTSEVGAGDLAVLLAAWGTCPDSGPCPADINGDGVVDPADLAALLSNWGPCK
;
A
#
# COMPACT_ATOMS: atom_id res chain seq x y z
N MET A 1 1.61 -23.19 -27.77
CA MET A 1 2.67 -22.18 -27.82
C MET A 1 2.91 -21.86 -26.37
N ALA A 2 4.06 -22.22 -25.82
CA ALA A 2 4.37 -21.87 -24.43
C ALA A 2 4.24 -20.34 -24.34
N GLY A 3 3.39 -19.88 -23.42
CA GLY A 3 3.33 -18.46 -23.08
C GLY A 3 4.69 -18.06 -22.51
N GLY A 4 5.11 -16.82 -22.69
CA GLY A 4 6.27 -16.35 -21.92
C GLY A 4 5.97 -16.37 -20.41
N PRO A 5 6.97 -16.05 -19.57
CA PRO A 5 6.78 -16.02 -18.11
C PRO A 5 5.58 -15.13 -17.73
N VAL A 6 4.85 -15.56 -16.70
CA VAL A 6 3.79 -14.74 -16.12
C VAL A 6 4.44 -13.58 -15.40
N ILE A 7 4.09 -12.36 -15.78
CA ILE A 7 4.63 -11.16 -15.14
C ILE A 7 4.08 -11.09 -13.70
N PRO A 8 4.94 -11.02 -12.67
CA PRO A 8 4.52 -10.82 -11.28
C PRO A 8 3.71 -9.53 -11.11
N GLN A 9 2.92 -9.43 -10.05
CA GLN A 9 2.22 -8.19 -9.73
C GLN A 9 3.22 -7.18 -9.13
N PRO A 10 3.01 -5.86 -9.32
CA PRO A 10 3.82 -4.86 -8.64
C PRO A 10 3.72 -5.03 -7.12
N LYS A 11 4.83 -4.86 -6.40
CA LYS A 11 4.82 -4.86 -4.92
C LYS A 11 4.03 -3.66 -4.41
N ALA A 12 3.58 -3.73 -3.15
CA ALA A 12 2.93 -2.58 -2.53
C ALA A 12 3.90 -1.38 -2.47
N GLY A 13 3.46 -0.22 -2.96
CA GLY A 13 4.29 0.99 -3.04
C GLY A 13 4.96 1.22 -4.41
N GLU A 14 4.85 0.26 -5.33
CA GLU A 14 5.39 0.35 -6.69
C GLU A 14 4.41 1.00 -7.68
N PRO A 15 4.90 1.48 -8.84
CA PRO A 15 4.01 1.98 -9.88
C PRO A 15 3.23 0.84 -10.55
N LEU A 16 2.09 1.20 -11.16
CA LEU A 16 1.36 0.31 -12.06
C LEU A 16 2.24 -0.19 -13.21
N HIS A 17 1.99 -1.40 -13.68
CA HIS A 17 2.59 -1.89 -14.92
C HIS A 17 2.07 -1.14 -16.14
N GLY A 18 2.95 -0.94 -17.14
CA GLY A 18 2.59 -0.35 -18.43
C GLY A 18 2.55 1.18 -18.46
N LEU A 19 3.05 1.88 -17.42
CA LEU A 19 3.22 3.33 -17.49
C LEU A 19 4.10 3.73 -18.68
N THR A 20 3.69 4.80 -19.37
CA THR A 20 4.57 5.48 -20.32
C THR A 20 5.77 6.09 -19.58
N LYS A 21 6.86 6.38 -20.30
CA LYS A 21 8.05 7.02 -19.71
C LYS A 21 7.72 8.34 -18.99
N SER A 22 6.79 9.12 -19.51
CA SER A 22 6.34 10.36 -18.88
C SER A 22 5.53 10.10 -17.61
N GLN A 23 4.63 9.11 -17.61
CA GLN A 23 3.86 8.75 -16.41
C GLN A 23 4.76 8.20 -15.31
N LEU A 24 5.72 7.34 -15.66
CA LEU A 24 6.70 6.83 -14.70
C LEU A 24 7.55 7.97 -14.11
N ALA A 25 7.99 8.92 -14.94
CA ALA A 25 8.69 10.10 -14.44
C ALA A 25 7.82 10.94 -13.48
N SER A 26 6.55 11.19 -13.83
CA SER A 26 5.61 11.90 -12.96
C SER A 26 5.36 11.16 -11.64
N PHE A 27 5.26 9.82 -11.66
CA PHE A 27 5.14 9.00 -10.46
C PHE A 27 6.37 9.13 -9.56
N LEU A 28 7.58 9.00 -10.13
CA LEU A 28 8.83 9.09 -9.38
C LEU A 28 9.07 10.49 -8.79
N GLU A 29 8.83 11.55 -9.56
CA GLU A 29 8.90 12.92 -9.04
C GLU A 29 7.81 13.18 -7.99
N GLY A 30 6.61 12.63 -8.19
CA GLY A 30 5.52 12.68 -7.23
C GLY A 30 5.87 12.01 -5.91
N ARG A 31 6.54 10.84 -5.96
CA ARG A 31 7.02 10.12 -4.77
C ARG A 31 8.02 10.96 -3.97
N VAL A 32 8.87 11.73 -4.65
CA VAL A 32 9.79 12.65 -3.97
C VAL A 32 9.01 13.73 -3.21
N SER A 33 7.99 14.35 -3.83
CA SER A 33 7.12 15.32 -3.14
C SER A 33 6.34 14.67 -2.00
N TYR A 34 5.82 13.46 -2.19
CA TYR A 34 5.07 12.71 -1.18
C TYR A 34 5.87 12.45 0.10
N MET A 35 7.17 12.17 -0.05
CA MET A 35 8.10 11.87 1.05
C MET A 35 8.81 13.11 1.61
N ARG A 36 8.62 14.28 1.00
CA ARG A 36 9.33 15.51 1.38
C ARG A 36 8.67 16.13 2.60
N ASN A 37 9.46 16.32 3.65
CA ASN A 37 9.06 17.14 4.81
C ASN A 37 9.05 18.62 4.39
N LEU A 38 7.93 19.29 4.64
CA LEU A 38 7.81 20.73 4.51
C LEU A 38 8.38 21.43 5.72
N GLU A 39 9.14 22.50 5.46
CA GLU A 39 9.61 23.43 6.50
C GLU A 39 8.64 24.61 6.65
N VAL A 40 8.76 25.35 7.75
CA VAL A 40 7.91 26.53 8.04
C VAL A 40 7.97 27.56 6.91
N GLU A 41 9.16 27.84 6.38
CA GLU A 41 9.32 28.83 5.30
C GLU A 41 8.75 28.34 3.95
N GLU A 42 8.46 27.05 3.84
CA GLU A 42 7.90 26.42 2.64
C GLU A 42 6.37 26.27 2.72
N GLY A 43 5.75 26.79 3.78
CA GLY A 43 4.31 26.79 3.96
C GLY A 43 3.76 25.68 4.82
N LEU A 44 4.58 25.08 5.70
CA LEU A 44 4.05 24.29 6.81
C LEU A 44 3.24 25.23 7.71
N GLY A 45 1.92 25.03 7.74
CA GLY A 45 0.98 25.91 8.42
C GLY A 45 1.19 26.00 9.94
N PRO A 46 0.52 26.94 10.62
CA PRO A 46 0.71 27.23 12.03
C PRO A 46 0.45 26.01 12.92
N VAL A 47 -0.46 25.14 12.47
CA VAL A 47 -0.84 23.87 13.09
C VAL A 47 -0.92 22.77 12.04
N PHE A 48 -0.45 21.57 12.37
CA PHE A 48 -0.42 20.42 11.47
C PHE A 48 -0.38 19.10 12.26
N ASN A 49 -0.62 17.97 11.61
CA ASN A 49 -0.42 16.65 12.19
C ASN A 49 0.95 16.07 11.86
N GLN A 50 1.42 16.24 10.62
CA GLN A 50 2.76 15.86 10.18
C GLN A 50 3.27 16.78 9.06
N THR A 51 4.58 16.75 8.80
CA THR A 51 5.24 17.60 7.79
C THR A 51 5.32 16.98 6.40
N SER A 52 4.93 15.71 6.24
CA SER A 52 4.85 15.04 4.94
C SER A 52 3.82 13.92 4.93
N CYS A 53 3.30 13.60 3.74
CA CYS A 53 2.40 12.46 3.55
C CYS A 53 3.09 11.14 3.95
N GLY A 54 4.37 11.00 3.60
CA GLY A 54 5.19 9.82 3.84
C GLY A 54 5.38 9.43 5.31
N VAL A 55 5.25 10.38 6.25
CA VAL A 55 5.30 10.05 7.71
C VAL A 55 4.04 9.30 8.15
N CYS A 56 2.89 9.65 7.60
CA CYS A 56 1.62 9.01 7.91
C CYS A 56 1.40 7.73 7.10
N HIS A 57 1.85 7.70 5.84
CA HIS A 57 1.57 6.63 4.87
C HIS A 57 2.84 5.87 4.49
N ALA A 58 3.42 5.17 5.45
CA ALA A 58 4.79 4.67 5.37
C ALA A 58 4.92 3.13 5.33
N ASN A 59 3.83 2.37 5.51
CA ASN A 59 3.88 0.91 5.54
C ASN A 59 3.09 0.24 4.38
N PRO A 60 3.74 0.01 3.22
CA PRO A 60 4.97 0.63 2.71
C PRO A 60 4.68 2.08 2.25
N VAL A 61 5.54 2.71 1.45
CA VAL A 61 5.28 4.08 0.95
C VAL A 61 3.94 4.14 0.20
N GLY A 62 3.03 5.00 0.67
CA GLY A 62 1.65 5.09 0.18
C GLY A 62 0.69 4.06 0.78
N GLY A 63 1.18 3.17 1.63
CA GLY A 63 0.39 2.23 2.43
C GLY A 63 -0.23 2.88 3.66
N SER A 64 -0.79 2.05 4.55
CA SER A 64 -1.28 2.51 5.85
C SER A 64 -0.12 2.94 6.75
N GLY A 65 -0.42 3.57 7.87
CA GLY A 65 0.57 3.79 8.92
C GLY A 65 -0.07 3.73 10.31
N SER A 66 0.76 3.75 11.33
CA SER A 66 0.34 3.71 12.74
C SER A 66 -0.06 5.07 13.30
N GLN A 67 0.11 6.13 12.52
CA GLN A 67 -0.23 7.48 12.96
C GLN A 67 -1.74 7.60 13.14
N THR A 68 -2.14 8.25 14.23
CA THR A 68 -3.55 8.53 14.52
C THR A 68 -3.79 10.02 14.54
N VAL A 69 -4.89 10.46 13.96
CA VAL A 69 -5.42 11.81 14.12
C VAL A 69 -6.53 11.81 15.15
N THR A 70 -6.66 12.92 15.89
CA THR A 70 -7.74 13.07 16.88
C THR A 70 -8.91 13.82 16.25
N ARG A 71 -10.10 13.22 16.30
CA ARG A 71 -11.36 13.84 15.89
C ARG A 71 -12.20 14.16 17.11
N PHE A 72 -12.92 15.28 17.07
CA PHE A 72 -13.80 15.69 18.17
C PHE A 72 -15.04 16.42 17.66
N GLY A 73 -16.00 16.65 18.55
CA GLY A 73 -17.17 17.47 18.28
C GLY A 73 -18.12 17.55 19.48
N LEU A 74 -19.17 18.34 19.34
CA LEU A 74 -20.26 18.45 20.31
C LEU A 74 -21.44 17.60 19.84
N LEU A 75 -21.61 16.44 20.46
CA LEU A 75 -22.82 15.64 20.34
C LEU A 75 -23.82 16.07 21.40
N SER A 76 -24.98 16.56 20.96
CA SER A 76 -26.06 17.03 21.83
C SER A 76 -27.43 16.52 21.36
N LYS A 77 -28.50 16.86 22.10
CA LYS A 77 -29.88 16.58 21.65
C LYS A 77 -30.23 17.28 20.32
N GLY A 78 -29.49 18.32 19.95
CA GLY A 78 -29.67 19.06 18.70
C GLY A 78 -28.97 18.44 17.48
N GLY A 79 -28.21 17.36 17.66
CA GLY A 79 -27.35 16.77 16.63
C GLY A 79 -25.87 16.92 16.96
N PHE A 80 -25.02 16.58 15.99
CA PHE A 80 -23.58 16.80 16.03
C PHE A 80 -23.23 18.21 15.53
N ASP A 81 -22.33 18.87 16.24
CA ASP A 81 -21.70 20.13 15.84
C ASP A 81 -20.18 19.87 15.75
N PRO A 82 -19.56 20.06 14.57
CA PRO A 82 -18.13 19.88 14.37
C PRO A 82 -17.28 20.96 15.05
N LEU A 83 -17.90 21.97 15.68
CA LEU A 83 -17.22 23.06 16.37
C LEU A 83 -16.34 23.91 15.44
N GLU A 84 -16.83 24.25 14.24
CA GLU A 84 -16.09 25.06 13.23
C GLU A 84 -15.53 26.37 13.81
N GLN A 85 -16.26 27.04 14.70
CA GLN A 85 -15.77 28.27 15.32
C GLN A 85 -14.55 28.08 16.24
N PHE A 86 -14.22 26.82 16.57
CA PHE A 86 -13.13 26.41 17.45
C PHE A 86 -12.06 25.55 16.74
N GLY A 87 -11.98 25.61 15.41
CA GLY A 87 -10.98 24.89 14.60
C GLY A 87 -11.55 23.70 13.82
N GLY A 88 -12.83 23.37 14.05
CA GLY A 88 -13.48 22.25 13.38
C GLY A 88 -13.17 20.90 14.04
N SER A 89 -13.56 19.81 13.38
CA SER A 89 -13.64 18.47 13.99
C SER A 89 -12.32 17.70 14.05
N LEU A 90 -11.20 18.29 13.61
CA LEU A 90 -9.87 17.68 13.58
C LEU A 90 -8.94 18.50 14.47
N LEU A 91 -8.26 17.83 15.39
CA LEU A 91 -7.16 18.44 16.13
C LEU A 91 -5.88 18.28 15.33
N GLN A 92 -5.17 19.37 15.07
CA GLN A 92 -3.80 19.34 14.60
C GLN A 92 -2.83 19.19 15.79
N ALA A 93 -2.13 18.05 15.84
CA ALA A 93 -1.36 17.63 17.02
C ALA A 93 -0.05 18.43 17.24
N GLN A 94 0.42 19.16 16.24
CA GLN A 94 1.66 19.93 16.27
C GLN A 94 1.39 21.38 15.86
N ALA A 95 2.29 22.27 16.28
CA ALA A 95 2.29 23.66 15.88
C ALA A 95 3.72 24.15 15.67
N ILE A 96 3.90 25.15 14.82
CA ILE A 96 5.22 25.73 14.55
C ILE A 96 5.77 26.50 15.78
N ASN A 97 4.90 26.86 16.72
CA ASN A 97 5.26 27.42 18.01
C ASN A 97 4.20 27.10 19.08
N ASP A 98 4.61 27.14 20.36
CA ASP A 98 3.77 26.76 21.50
C ASP A 98 2.53 27.66 21.70
N ASP A 99 2.57 28.92 21.27
CA ASP A 99 1.45 29.86 21.42
C ASP A 99 0.30 29.57 20.43
N CYS A 100 0.57 28.76 19.41
CA CYS A 100 -0.38 28.35 18.36
C CYS A 100 -0.81 26.88 18.50
N ALA A 101 -0.39 26.18 19.55
CA ALA A 101 -0.76 24.79 19.77
C ALA A 101 -2.26 24.65 20.00
N GLU A 102 -2.90 23.74 19.26
CA GLU A 102 -4.30 23.45 19.44
C GLU A 102 -4.57 22.60 20.68
N VAL A 103 -5.74 22.83 21.29
CA VAL A 103 -6.33 21.94 22.30
C VAL A 103 -7.73 21.50 21.91
N ILE A 104 -8.21 20.38 22.44
CA ILE A 104 -9.62 20.01 22.28
C ILE A 104 -10.48 21.05 23.05
N PRO A 105 -11.46 21.71 22.41
CA PRO A 105 -12.32 22.68 23.07
C PRO A 105 -13.13 22.07 24.22
N ASP A 106 -13.39 22.85 25.28
CA ASP A 106 -14.19 22.42 26.45
C ASP A 106 -15.64 22.02 26.06
N GLU A 107 -16.14 22.55 24.94
CA GLU A 107 -17.44 22.24 24.36
C GLU A 107 -17.52 20.84 23.76
N ALA A 108 -16.40 20.21 23.43
CA ALA A 108 -16.39 18.87 22.83
C ALA A 108 -16.93 17.84 23.83
N THR A 109 -17.94 17.08 23.40
CA THR A 109 -18.55 16.00 24.21
C THR A 109 -18.24 14.62 23.67
N THR A 110 -17.65 14.53 22.48
CA THR A 110 -17.15 13.29 21.90
C THR A 110 -15.74 13.50 21.33
N THR A 111 -14.92 12.47 21.43
CA THR A 111 -13.55 12.44 20.91
C THR A 111 -13.23 11.01 20.50
N THR A 112 -12.52 10.86 19.39
CA THR A 112 -12.10 9.57 18.86
C THR A 112 -10.75 9.70 18.14
N LEU A 113 -10.10 8.56 17.94
CA LEU A 113 -8.89 8.46 17.12
C LEU A 113 -9.25 7.87 15.76
N ARG A 114 -8.53 8.29 14.73
CA ARG A 114 -8.55 7.64 13.42
C ARG A 114 -7.14 7.34 12.96
N VAL A 115 -6.85 6.08 12.71
CA VAL A 115 -5.57 5.65 12.15
C VAL A 115 -5.49 5.98 10.66
N THR A 116 -4.30 6.32 10.18
CA THR A 116 -4.04 6.57 8.76
C THR A 116 -4.42 5.36 7.88
N ASN A 117 -5.23 5.61 6.86
CA ASN A 117 -5.58 4.64 5.82
C ASN A 117 -4.51 4.60 4.71
N GLY A 118 -4.42 3.49 3.99
CA GLY A 118 -3.55 3.40 2.81
C GLY A 118 -4.12 4.12 1.60
N VAL A 119 -3.23 4.59 0.71
CA VAL A 119 -3.54 5.19 -0.59
C VAL A 119 -3.18 4.29 -1.78
N LEU A 120 -2.84 3.02 -1.52
CA LEU A 120 -2.51 2.01 -2.52
C LEU A 120 -3.69 1.80 -3.49
N GLY A 121 -3.39 1.80 -4.79
CA GLY A 121 -4.37 1.62 -5.85
C GLY A 121 -5.40 2.75 -6.00
N TYR A 122 -5.18 3.93 -5.41
CA TYR A 122 -6.16 5.02 -5.41
C TYR A 122 -6.57 5.49 -6.82
N GLY A 123 -5.64 5.54 -7.78
CA GLY A 123 -6.00 5.86 -9.16
C GLY A 123 -6.92 4.84 -9.81
N LEU A 124 -6.75 3.55 -9.49
CA LEU A 124 -7.66 2.49 -9.94
C LEU A 124 -9.03 2.62 -9.27
N ILE A 125 -9.05 2.88 -7.95
CA ILE A 125 -10.29 3.08 -7.18
C ILE A 125 -11.06 4.29 -7.68
N GLU A 126 -10.40 5.42 -7.96
CA GLU A 126 -11.03 6.62 -8.56
C GLU A 126 -11.61 6.35 -9.96
N SER A 127 -11.04 5.37 -10.66
CA SER A 127 -11.48 5.02 -12.02
C SER A 127 -12.70 4.10 -12.04
N ILE A 128 -13.21 3.64 -10.89
CA ILE A 128 -14.53 2.98 -10.78
C ILE A 128 -15.62 4.02 -11.09
N ALA A 129 -16.61 3.65 -11.91
CA ALA A 129 -17.74 4.54 -12.21
C ALA A 129 -18.62 4.74 -10.97
N ASP A 130 -19.11 5.96 -10.76
CA ASP A 130 -19.97 6.28 -9.62
C ASP A 130 -21.25 5.42 -9.62
N GLU A 131 -21.77 5.12 -10.83
CA GLU A 131 -22.95 4.27 -11.01
C GLU A 131 -22.72 2.82 -10.58
N ASP A 132 -21.50 2.30 -10.66
CA ASP A 132 -21.19 0.93 -10.25
C ASP A 132 -21.24 0.79 -8.72
N ILE A 133 -20.76 1.81 -7.99
CA ILE A 133 -20.85 1.85 -6.53
C ILE A 133 -22.31 2.10 -6.09
N GLN A 134 -23.01 3.02 -6.76
CA GLN A 134 -24.43 3.26 -6.51
C GLN A 134 -25.27 2.01 -6.76
N PHE A 135 -24.93 1.23 -7.79
CA PHE A 135 -25.61 -0.02 -8.09
C PHE A 135 -25.49 -1.01 -6.93
N LEU A 136 -24.34 -1.09 -6.26
CA LEU A 136 -24.19 -1.93 -5.06
C LEU A 136 -25.12 -1.47 -3.95
N ALA A 137 -25.18 -0.16 -3.65
CA ALA A 137 -26.08 0.39 -2.63
C ALA A 137 -27.57 0.08 -2.92
N ASP A 138 -27.96 0.11 -4.19
CA ASP A 138 -29.34 -0.15 -4.61
C ASP A 138 -29.72 -1.65 -4.60
N ASN A 139 -28.73 -2.56 -4.56
CA ASN A 139 -28.92 -4.01 -4.74
C ASN A 139 -28.36 -4.86 -3.58
N GLN A 140 -28.30 -4.30 -2.38
CA GLN A 140 -27.75 -5.02 -1.21
C GLN A 140 -28.67 -6.15 -0.70
N PRO A 141 -28.08 -7.20 -0.10
CA PRO A 141 -28.84 -8.21 0.64
C PRO A 141 -29.72 -7.63 1.75
N ALA A 142 -30.79 -8.34 2.09
CA ALA A 142 -31.70 -7.92 3.15
C ALA A 142 -30.98 -7.86 4.51
N GLY A 143 -31.07 -6.72 5.19
CA GLY A 143 -30.42 -6.48 6.47
C GLY A 143 -29.25 -5.51 6.40
N LEU A 144 -28.74 -5.25 5.19
CA LEU A 144 -27.78 -4.20 4.92
C LEU A 144 -28.48 -2.93 4.40
N ASN A 145 -27.86 -1.78 4.66
CA ASN A 145 -28.30 -0.46 4.24
C ASN A 145 -27.07 0.46 4.09
N GLY A 146 -26.05 -0.04 3.38
CA GLY A 146 -24.90 0.73 2.97
C GLY A 146 -25.31 1.87 2.03
N GLN A 147 -24.73 3.04 2.23
CA GLN A 147 -25.11 4.24 1.47
C GLN A 147 -23.90 4.89 0.81
N THR A 148 -24.10 5.37 -0.41
CA THR A 148 -23.13 6.24 -1.08
C THR A 148 -23.06 7.59 -0.37
N HIS A 149 -21.86 8.06 -0.05
CA HIS A 149 -21.67 9.44 0.39
C HIS A 149 -21.45 10.33 -0.84
N MET A 150 -22.45 11.12 -1.21
CA MET A 150 -22.33 12.04 -2.35
C MET A 150 -21.59 13.32 -1.92
N VAL A 151 -20.46 13.62 -2.56
CA VAL A 151 -19.56 14.73 -2.17
C VAL A 151 -19.15 15.59 -3.39
N GLU A 152 -18.75 16.83 -3.14
CA GLU A 152 -18.17 17.70 -4.16
C GLU A 152 -16.70 17.31 -4.43
N ALA A 153 -16.25 17.42 -5.67
CA ALA A 153 -14.83 17.40 -6.01
C ALA A 153 -14.34 18.85 -6.19
N PHE A 154 -13.22 19.20 -5.57
CA PHE A 154 -12.73 20.59 -5.54
C PHE A 154 -12.34 21.12 -6.92
N GLU A 155 -11.84 20.24 -7.78
CA GLU A 155 -11.44 20.56 -9.15
C GLU A 155 -12.63 20.76 -10.10
N ASP A 156 -13.83 20.30 -9.73
CA ASP A 156 -15.02 20.47 -10.54
C ASP A 156 -15.60 21.89 -10.42
N PRO A 157 -16.15 22.47 -11.50
CA PRO A 157 -16.81 23.77 -11.43
C PRO A 157 -17.91 23.78 -10.36
N LYS A 158 -18.01 24.87 -9.59
CA LYS A 158 -19.04 25.02 -8.56
C LYS A 158 -20.45 24.74 -9.10
N GLY A 159 -21.18 23.85 -8.43
CA GLY A 159 -22.52 23.41 -8.83
C GLY A 159 -22.53 22.25 -9.83
N SER A 160 -21.38 21.64 -10.09
CA SER A 160 -21.30 20.34 -10.77
C SER A 160 -22.04 19.25 -9.97
N PRO A 161 -22.47 18.16 -10.62
CA PRO A 161 -23.04 17.02 -9.92
C PRO A 161 -22.09 16.49 -8.84
N LEU A 162 -22.66 16.07 -7.71
CA LEU A 162 -21.89 15.38 -6.68
C LEU A 162 -21.38 14.04 -7.22
N ARG A 163 -20.20 13.63 -6.73
CA ARG A 163 -19.59 12.35 -7.04
C ARG A 163 -19.70 11.40 -5.86
N VAL A 164 -19.61 10.09 -6.13
CA VAL A 164 -19.56 9.09 -5.05
C VAL A 164 -18.20 9.18 -4.34
N GLY A 165 -18.26 9.48 -3.06
CA GLY A 165 -17.13 9.48 -2.16
C GLY A 165 -16.60 8.08 -1.92
N ARG A 166 -15.27 7.94 -1.92
CA ARG A 166 -14.57 6.64 -1.93
C ARG A 166 -13.31 6.63 -1.07
N PHE A 167 -12.85 7.80 -0.63
CA PHE A 167 -11.65 7.98 0.19
C PHE A 167 -11.96 8.54 1.58
N GLY A 168 -11.06 8.26 2.53
CA GLY A 168 -11.24 8.57 3.95
C GLY A 168 -12.12 7.56 4.70
N TRP A 169 -12.25 7.73 6.02
CA TRP A 169 -13.03 6.84 6.88
C TRP A 169 -14.54 7.00 6.76
N LYS A 170 -15.01 8.16 6.30
CA LYS A 170 -16.43 8.46 6.09
C LYS A 170 -16.76 8.65 4.61
N ALA A 171 -15.92 8.14 3.70
CA ALA A 171 -16.10 8.33 2.25
C ALA A 171 -16.28 9.82 1.88
N GLN A 172 -15.61 10.72 2.58
CA GLN A 172 -15.87 12.16 2.45
C GLN A 172 -15.14 12.82 1.27
N VAL A 173 -14.38 12.04 0.48
CA VAL A 173 -13.62 12.52 -0.68
C VAL A 173 -13.81 11.58 -1.87
N ALA A 174 -14.02 12.15 -3.07
CA ALA A 174 -14.30 11.38 -4.30
C ALA A 174 -13.10 11.19 -5.24
N THR A 175 -12.13 12.11 -5.27
CA THR A 175 -11.01 12.09 -6.21
C THR A 175 -9.66 12.15 -5.51
N VAL A 176 -8.62 11.65 -6.16
CA VAL A 176 -7.25 11.68 -5.62
C VAL A 176 -6.76 13.12 -5.51
N LEU A 177 -7.10 13.99 -6.46
CA LEU A 177 -6.72 15.40 -6.38
C LEU A 177 -7.40 16.14 -5.22
N THR A 178 -8.71 15.94 -5.03
CA THR A 178 -9.42 16.46 -3.85
C THR A 178 -8.79 15.90 -2.57
N PHE A 179 -8.41 14.61 -2.53
CA PHE A 179 -7.75 14.02 -1.37
C PHE A 179 -6.39 14.67 -1.08
N SER A 180 -5.54 14.84 -2.09
CA SER A 180 -4.24 15.50 -1.92
C SER A 180 -4.39 16.95 -1.45
N ALA A 181 -5.38 17.69 -1.99
CA ALA A 181 -5.64 19.08 -1.61
C ALA A 181 -6.23 19.23 -0.19
N ASP A 182 -7.18 18.35 0.17
CA ASP A 182 -7.78 18.34 1.51
C ASP A 182 -6.75 17.97 2.58
N ALA A 183 -5.95 16.92 2.33
CA ALA A 183 -4.91 16.49 3.27
C ALA A 183 -3.77 17.51 3.38
N ALA A 184 -3.38 18.17 2.28
CA ALA A 184 -2.36 19.22 2.31
C ALA A 184 -2.72 20.31 3.32
N LEU A 185 -3.97 20.81 3.31
CA LEU A 185 -4.40 21.81 4.30
C LEU A 185 -4.60 21.19 5.69
N ASN A 186 -5.45 20.17 5.82
CA ASN A 186 -5.92 19.72 7.13
C ASN A 186 -4.87 18.95 7.95
N GLU A 187 -3.92 18.29 7.27
CA GLU A 187 -2.91 17.43 7.92
C GLU A 187 -1.52 18.06 7.95
N MET A 188 -1.22 18.96 7.01
CA MET A 188 0.11 19.59 6.85
C MET A 188 0.07 21.13 6.94
N GLY A 189 -1.10 21.76 7.00
CA GLY A 189 -1.23 23.21 7.05
C GLY A 189 -0.79 23.91 5.75
N LEU A 190 -0.83 23.23 4.60
CA LEU A 190 -0.44 23.80 3.32
C LEU A 190 -1.70 24.24 2.54
N THR A 191 -1.93 25.56 2.48
CA THR A 191 -3.02 26.10 1.66
C THR A 191 -2.68 25.96 0.18
N ASN A 192 -3.72 25.84 -0.64
CA ASN A 192 -3.58 25.53 -2.05
C ASN A 192 -4.66 26.20 -2.90
N ARG A 193 -4.56 26.03 -4.22
CA ARG A 193 -5.47 26.66 -5.19
C ARG A 193 -6.96 26.33 -5.00
N PHE A 194 -7.31 25.28 -4.28
CA PHE A 194 -8.70 24.93 -3.96
C PHE A 194 -9.11 25.39 -2.56
N LEU A 195 -8.18 25.35 -1.61
CA LEU A 195 -8.37 25.73 -0.21
C LEU A 195 -7.36 26.82 0.16
N MET A 196 -7.72 28.07 -0.12
CA MET A 196 -6.83 29.25 0.00
C MET A 196 -6.89 29.95 1.37
N THR A 197 -7.34 29.24 2.41
CA THR A 197 -7.48 29.85 3.74
C THR A 197 -6.95 28.86 4.76
N GLU A 198 -5.95 29.33 5.51
CA GLU A 198 -5.31 28.57 6.57
C GLU A 198 -6.25 28.20 7.72
N SER A 199 -5.94 27.08 8.38
CA SER A 199 -6.60 26.67 9.62
C SER A 199 -6.17 27.59 10.77
N ASP A 200 -7.10 28.38 11.30
CA ASP A 200 -6.84 29.21 12.49
C ASP A 200 -6.74 28.31 13.73
N PRO A 201 -5.60 28.29 14.46
CA PRO A 201 -5.44 27.48 15.65
C PRO A 201 -6.57 27.70 16.66
N ASN A 202 -7.27 26.62 17.04
CA ASN A 202 -8.47 26.68 17.89
C ASN A 202 -9.59 27.61 17.38
N GLY A 203 -9.62 27.87 16.08
CA GLY A 203 -10.69 28.56 15.38
C GLY A 203 -10.70 30.08 15.52
N ILE A 204 -11.66 30.71 14.85
CA ILE A 204 -11.75 32.18 14.70
C ILE A 204 -12.26 32.91 15.95
N ASN A 205 -12.43 32.25 17.10
CA ASN A 205 -13.00 32.84 18.30
C ASN A 205 -12.21 32.52 19.58
N PRO A 206 -11.15 33.31 19.89
CA PRO A 206 -10.65 34.47 19.14
C PRO A 206 -9.67 34.08 18.03
N PRO A 207 -9.58 34.85 16.92
CA PRO A 207 -8.68 34.51 15.84
C PRO A 207 -7.22 34.69 16.26
N SER A 208 -6.37 33.74 15.89
CA SER A 208 -4.96 33.67 16.28
C SER A 208 -4.01 33.69 15.08
N LEU A 209 -4.53 33.41 13.88
CA LEU A 209 -3.76 33.24 12.64
C LEU A 209 -2.74 34.36 12.39
N ALA A 210 -3.10 35.63 12.55
CA ALA A 210 -2.19 36.76 12.29
C ALA A 210 -0.92 36.79 13.17
N LYS A 211 -0.87 36.00 14.25
CA LYS A 211 0.32 35.82 15.09
C LYS A 211 1.05 34.50 14.78
N CYS A 212 0.32 33.54 14.25
CA CYS A 212 0.72 32.16 14.10
C CYS A 212 1.23 31.84 12.71
N ASP A 213 0.77 32.58 11.70
CA ASP A 213 1.19 32.43 10.33
C ASP A 213 1.86 33.73 9.84
N THR A 214 2.98 33.55 9.14
CA THR A 214 3.80 34.63 8.57
C THR A 214 4.13 34.40 7.09
N VAL A 215 3.71 33.26 6.54
CA VAL A 215 3.82 32.95 5.12
C VAL A 215 2.58 33.54 4.43
N ALA A 216 2.59 33.62 3.09
CA ALA A 216 1.50 34.24 2.36
C ALA A 216 0.75 33.18 1.55
N ASP A 217 -0.55 33.09 1.81
CA ASP A 217 -1.45 32.15 1.14
C ASP A 217 -1.73 32.55 -0.34
N PRO A 218 -1.94 31.57 -1.24
CA PRO A 218 -1.67 30.16 -1.01
C PRO A 218 -0.16 29.87 -1.03
N GLU A 219 0.31 28.98 -0.14
CA GLU A 219 1.74 28.59 -0.13
C GLU A 219 2.05 27.61 -1.25
N ASP A 220 1.12 26.71 -1.55
CA ASP A 220 1.27 25.83 -2.70
C ASP A 220 1.12 26.63 -4.01
N GLY A 221 2.13 26.51 -4.86
CA GLY A 221 2.20 27.21 -6.12
C GLY A 221 3.08 26.51 -7.15
N PRO A 222 2.97 26.93 -8.42
CA PRO A 222 3.52 26.17 -9.52
C PRO A 222 5.05 26.21 -9.51
N ASP A 223 5.66 25.05 -9.65
CA ASP A 223 7.09 24.92 -9.84
C ASP A 223 7.54 25.29 -11.27
N LYS A 224 8.81 25.01 -11.59
CA LYS A 224 9.40 25.27 -12.93
C LYS A 224 8.68 24.57 -14.08
N ASN A 225 7.93 23.50 -13.81
CA ASN A 225 7.15 22.72 -14.78
C ASN A 225 5.67 23.13 -14.78
N GLY A 226 5.26 24.08 -13.92
CA GLY A 226 3.88 24.53 -13.80
C GLY A 226 2.99 23.60 -12.99
N LEU A 227 3.58 22.74 -12.14
CA LEU A 227 2.85 21.83 -11.25
C LEU A 227 2.97 22.30 -9.81
N ASP A 228 1.85 22.25 -9.09
CA ASP A 228 1.81 22.50 -7.65
C ASP A 228 2.23 21.24 -6.88
N PHE A 229 2.50 21.36 -5.57
CA PHE A 229 2.79 20.23 -4.69
C PHE A 229 1.66 19.18 -4.74
N ILE A 230 0.41 19.63 -4.66
CA ILE A 230 -0.76 18.72 -4.69
C ILE A 230 -0.83 17.93 -6.00
N ASP A 231 -0.41 18.50 -7.14
CA ASP A 231 -0.39 17.78 -8.42
C ASP A 231 0.66 16.66 -8.42
N ARG A 232 1.83 16.93 -7.82
CA ARG A 232 2.92 15.96 -7.73
C ARG A 232 2.53 14.79 -6.83
N VAL A 233 1.95 15.09 -5.67
CA VAL A 233 1.44 14.07 -4.74
C VAL A 233 0.32 13.26 -5.38
N THR A 234 -0.62 13.92 -6.08
CA THR A 234 -1.66 13.24 -6.87
C THR A 234 -1.06 12.32 -7.92
N ASN A 235 -0.05 12.73 -8.69
CA ASN A 235 0.58 11.88 -9.71
C ASN A 235 1.17 10.60 -9.14
N PHE A 236 1.78 10.66 -7.94
CA PHE A 236 2.23 9.46 -7.25
C PHE A 236 1.05 8.54 -6.89
N GLN A 237 0.05 9.07 -6.19
CA GLN A 237 -1.13 8.30 -5.76
C GLN A 237 -1.96 7.75 -6.93
N ARG A 238 -1.99 8.47 -8.05
CA ARG A 238 -2.73 8.14 -9.28
C ARG A 238 -2.15 6.92 -9.99
N PHE A 239 -0.82 6.76 -9.96
CA PHE A 239 -0.14 5.64 -10.62
C PHE A 239 0.40 4.59 -9.64
N LEU A 240 0.10 4.73 -8.35
CA LEU A 240 0.43 3.74 -7.33
C LEU A 240 -0.36 2.45 -7.56
N SER A 241 0.34 1.32 -7.58
CA SER A 241 -0.28 0.01 -7.78
C SER A 241 -1.23 -0.36 -6.65
N GLY A 242 -2.20 -1.22 -6.96
CA GLY A 242 -2.88 -2.00 -5.93
C GLY A 242 -1.90 -3.04 -5.36
N PRO A 243 -1.99 -3.41 -4.08
CA PRO A 243 -1.15 -4.46 -3.50
C PRO A 243 -1.39 -5.80 -4.19
N PRO A 244 -0.37 -6.66 -4.32
CA PRO A 244 -0.51 -7.98 -4.93
C PRO A 244 -1.38 -8.91 -4.08
N GLN A 245 -1.97 -9.92 -4.71
CA GLN A 245 -2.60 -11.04 -4.03
C GLN A 245 -1.94 -12.34 -4.48
N THR A 246 -1.47 -13.17 -3.53
CA THR A 246 -0.84 -14.46 -3.83
C THR A 246 -1.27 -15.56 -2.85
N PRO A 247 -1.86 -16.67 -3.32
CA PRO A 247 -2.24 -16.97 -4.71
C PRO A 247 -3.32 -16.04 -5.26
N ARG A 248 -3.34 -15.85 -6.58
CA ARG A 248 -4.20 -14.85 -7.25
C ARG A 248 -5.70 -15.16 -7.16
N SER A 249 -6.07 -16.42 -6.92
CA SER A 249 -7.48 -16.83 -6.83
C SER A 249 -7.66 -18.24 -6.27
N GLY A 250 -8.89 -18.59 -5.88
CA GLY A 250 -9.30 -19.99 -5.74
C GLY A 250 -9.00 -20.61 -4.37
N MET A 251 -8.58 -19.80 -3.40
CA MET A 251 -8.39 -20.24 -2.02
C MET A 251 -9.73 -20.62 -1.39
N THR A 252 -9.73 -21.69 -0.57
CA THR A 252 -10.93 -22.11 0.17
C THR A 252 -11.42 -21.00 1.10
N GLY A 253 -10.51 -20.21 1.66
CA GLY A 253 -10.83 -19.06 2.52
C GLY A 253 -11.68 -17.98 1.85
N GLU A 254 -11.50 -17.73 0.55
CA GLU A 254 -12.29 -16.75 -0.22
C GLU A 254 -13.73 -17.22 -0.38
N VAL A 255 -13.92 -18.52 -0.57
CA VAL A 255 -15.26 -19.13 -0.62
C VAL A 255 -15.96 -19.00 0.72
N ILE A 256 -15.26 -19.27 1.83
CA ILE A 256 -15.78 -19.09 3.18
C ILE A 256 -16.14 -17.63 3.43
N PHE A 257 -15.28 -16.69 3.03
CA PHE A 257 -15.48 -15.24 3.14
C PHE A 257 -16.81 -14.81 2.51
N ALA A 258 -17.11 -15.30 1.31
CA ALA A 258 -18.39 -15.03 0.66
C ALA A 258 -19.57 -15.73 1.37
N GLN A 259 -19.41 -16.99 1.79
CA GLN A 259 -20.47 -17.78 2.42
C GLN A 259 -20.95 -17.23 3.76
N ILE A 260 -20.05 -16.63 4.55
CA ILE A 260 -20.38 -16.04 5.85
C ILE A 260 -20.87 -14.59 5.76
N GLY A 261 -20.99 -14.03 4.55
CA GLY A 261 -21.51 -12.69 4.30
C GLY A 261 -20.48 -11.56 4.43
N CYS A 262 -19.18 -11.84 4.44
CA CYS A 262 -18.19 -10.75 4.42
C CYS A 262 -18.22 -10.00 3.08
N ALA A 263 -18.39 -10.73 1.98
CA ALA A 263 -18.43 -10.19 0.63
C ALA A 263 -19.62 -9.25 0.34
N ASP A 264 -20.62 -9.21 1.22
CA ASP A 264 -21.80 -8.36 1.05
C ASP A 264 -21.48 -6.86 1.24
N CYS A 265 -20.45 -6.54 2.03
CA CYS A 265 -19.85 -5.20 2.14
C CYS A 265 -18.46 -5.17 1.49
N HIS A 266 -17.65 -6.20 1.72
CA HIS A 266 -16.32 -6.32 1.14
C HIS A 266 -16.38 -6.94 -0.26
N THR A 267 -17.07 -6.26 -1.17
CA THR A 267 -17.31 -6.71 -2.56
C THR A 267 -15.98 -7.02 -3.26
N PRO A 268 -15.78 -8.27 -3.77
CA PRO A 268 -14.47 -8.71 -4.23
C PRO A 268 -13.85 -7.87 -5.34
N SER A 269 -14.61 -7.51 -6.37
CA SER A 269 -14.03 -6.98 -7.62
C SER A 269 -14.86 -5.89 -8.29
N PHE A 270 -14.17 -5.04 -9.05
CA PHE A 270 -14.74 -4.05 -9.97
C PHE A 270 -14.03 -4.12 -11.32
N VAL A 271 -14.68 -3.56 -12.33
CA VAL A 271 -14.02 -3.17 -13.58
C VAL A 271 -13.97 -1.65 -13.62
N THR A 272 -12.79 -1.07 -13.79
CA THR A 272 -12.67 0.39 -13.94
C THR A 272 -13.30 0.86 -15.26
N SER A 273 -13.79 2.09 -15.26
CA SER A 273 -14.44 2.73 -16.40
C SER A 273 -13.55 2.73 -17.65
N ASP A 274 -14.18 2.65 -18.82
CA ASP A 274 -13.53 2.83 -20.12
C ASP A 274 -13.53 4.30 -20.60
N ASP A 275 -13.71 5.26 -19.69
CA ASP A 275 -13.74 6.68 -20.04
C ASP A 275 -12.42 7.08 -20.75
N PRO A 276 -12.47 7.57 -22.00
CA PRO A 276 -11.27 7.96 -22.75
C PRO A 276 -10.53 9.17 -22.17
N MET A 277 -11.08 9.86 -21.16
CA MET A 277 -10.38 10.89 -20.40
C MET A 277 -9.44 10.33 -19.33
N LEU A 278 -9.61 9.06 -18.94
CA LEU A 278 -8.68 8.37 -18.05
C LEU A 278 -7.43 7.93 -18.81
N GLU A 279 -6.34 7.77 -18.08
CA GLU A 279 -5.11 7.19 -18.60
C GLU A 279 -5.33 5.71 -18.98
N ASP A 280 -4.76 5.26 -20.10
CA ASP A 280 -4.95 3.88 -20.61
C ASP A 280 -4.58 2.78 -19.61
N VAL A 281 -3.63 3.06 -18.71
CA VAL A 281 -3.22 2.15 -17.63
C VAL A 281 -4.31 1.94 -16.57
N LEU A 282 -5.28 2.86 -16.46
CA LEU A 282 -6.37 2.82 -15.49
C LEU A 282 -7.72 2.41 -16.08
N ARG A 283 -7.84 2.28 -17.41
CA ARG A 283 -9.10 1.95 -18.10
C ARG A 283 -9.32 0.45 -18.25
N ASN A 284 -10.57 0.00 -18.13
CA ASN A 284 -10.97 -1.40 -18.32
C ASN A 284 -10.11 -2.40 -17.52
N ARG A 285 -9.78 -2.06 -16.28
CA ARG A 285 -8.98 -2.91 -15.39
C ARG A 285 -9.91 -3.65 -14.45
N VAL A 286 -9.79 -4.98 -14.43
CA VAL A 286 -10.34 -5.78 -13.34
C VAL A 286 -9.46 -5.54 -12.13
N ILE A 287 -10.07 -5.10 -11.03
CA ILE A 287 -9.39 -4.86 -9.76
C ILE A 287 -10.12 -5.59 -8.64
N GLN A 288 -9.40 -5.98 -7.59
CA GLN A 288 -9.94 -6.74 -6.47
C GLN A 288 -9.72 -6.02 -5.13
N PRO A 289 -10.41 -4.89 -4.87
CA PRO A 289 -10.21 -4.13 -3.64
C PRO A 289 -10.88 -4.75 -2.41
N TYR A 290 -11.82 -5.70 -2.59
CA TYR A 290 -12.63 -6.27 -1.50
C TYR A 290 -13.31 -5.20 -0.65
N SER A 291 -14.06 -4.30 -1.30
CA SER A 291 -14.74 -3.16 -0.69
C SER A 291 -15.79 -2.61 -1.63
N ASP A 292 -17.01 -2.39 -1.14
CA ASP A 292 -18.05 -1.65 -1.87
C ASP A 292 -17.91 -0.12 -1.78
N PHE A 293 -17.01 0.39 -0.92
CA PHE A 293 -16.81 1.81 -0.64
C PHE A 293 -18.04 2.55 -0.07
N LEU A 294 -19.06 1.82 0.37
CA LEU A 294 -20.28 2.38 0.96
C LEU A 294 -20.08 2.67 2.46
N LEU A 295 -20.93 3.56 2.99
CA LEU A 295 -21.06 3.83 4.41
C LEU A 295 -22.01 2.83 5.07
N HIS A 296 -21.51 2.02 6.00
CA HIS A 296 -22.28 1.04 6.75
C HIS A 296 -22.37 1.40 8.23
N ASP A 297 -23.52 1.13 8.86
CA ASP A 297 -23.68 1.27 10.32
C ASP A 297 -22.85 0.19 11.04
N MET A 298 -21.77 0.63 11.68
CA MET A 298 -20.85 -0.22 12.43
C MET A 298 -21.30 -0.45 13.89
N GLY A 299 -22.50 -0.02 14.26
CA GLY A 299 -23.04 -0.16 15.61
C GLY A 299 -22.15 0.50 16.65
N LEU A 300 -21.71 -0.28 17.64
CA LEU A 300 -20.79 0.21 18.69
C LEU A 300 -19.36 0.43 18.21
N LEU A 301 -19.03 -0.04 17.01
CA LEU A 301 -17.75 0.22 16.35
C LEU A 301 -17.79 1.53 15.54
N GLY A 302 -18.89 2.28 15.59
CA GLY A 302 -18.95 3.67 15.16
C GLY A 302 -18.04 4.59 15.98
N ASP A 303 -17.69 5.74 15.42
CA ASP A 303 -16.76 6.70 16.03
C ASP A 303 -17.47 7.94 16.63
N SER A 304 -18.81 7.99 16.53
CA SER A 304 -19.68 9.09 16.98
C SER A 304 -19.44 10.45 16.30
N ILE A 305 -18.59 10.51 15.27
CA ILE A 305 -18.29 11.72 14.51
C ILE A 305 -19.16 11.74 13.25
N GLU A 306 -20.00 12.77 13.11
CA GLU A 306 -20.73 13.02 11.86
C GLU A 306 -19.85 13.84 10.90
N GLN A 307 -19.84 13.49 9.62
CA GLN A 307 -19.13 14.25 8.59
C GLN A 307 -19.95 14.26 7.31
N GLY A 308 -20.41 15.44 6.90
CA GLY A 308 -21.33 15.58 5.77
C GLY A 308 -22.61 14.78 6.03
N ALA A 309 -22.95 13.87 5.12
CA ALA A 309 -24.12 13.00 5.25
C ALA A 309 -23.85 11.73 6.09
N ALA A 310 -22.59 11.44 6.44
CA ALA A 310 -22.23 10.26 7.21
C ALA A 310 -22.54 10.44 8.70
N SER A 311 -23.34 9.54 9.26
CA SER A 311 -23.67 9.55 10.68
C SER A 311 -22.50 9.09 11.58
N GLY A 312 -22.64 9.31 12.89
CA GLY A 312 -21.63 8.90 13.88
C GLY A 312 -21.35 7.39 13.91
N ASN A 313 -22.31 6.55 13.51
CA ASN A 313 -22.12 5.11 13.49
C ASN A 313 -21.63 4.57 12.15
N GLN A 314 -21.69 5.38 11.10
CA GLN A 314 -21.34 4.92 9.77
C GLN A 314 -19.84 5.00 9.52
N LEU A 315 -19.24 3.98 8.94
CA LEU A 315 -17.90 4.05 8.38
C LEU A 315 -17.89 3.47 6.97
N ARG A 316 -16.99 3.98 6.15
CA ARG A 316 -16.75 3.42 4.82
C ARG A 316 -16.13 2.04 4.98
N THR A 317 -16.60 1.05 4.22
CA THR A 317 -15.89 -0.23 4.05
C THR A 317 -14.51 0.04 3.46
N PRO A 318 -13.38 -0.16 4.19
CA PRO A 318 -12.05 0.01 3.63
C PRO A 318 -11.70 -1.15 2.68
N ALA A 319 -10.88 -0.88 1.67
CA ALA A 319 -10.36 -1.94 0.80
C ALA A 319 -9.50 -2.90 1.62
N LEU A 320 -9.74 -4.22 1.47
CA LEU A 320 -8.96 -5.26 2.16
C LEU A 320 -7.71 -5.67 1.37
N TRP A 321 -7.57 -5.28 0.11
CA TRP A 321 -6.30 -5.51 -0.59
C TRP A 321 -5.14 -4.84 0.17
N GLY A 322 -4.08 -5.58 0.45
CA GLY A 322 -3.00 -5.09 1.33
C GLY A 322 -3.29 -5.15 2.83
N ILE A 323 -4.37 -5.80 3.30
CA ILE A 323 -4.61 -5.99 4.73
C ILE A 323 -3.47 -6.72 5.43
N ARG A 324 -2.72 -7.59 4.73
CA ARG A 324 -1.48 -8.23 5.22
C ARG A 324 -0.51 -7.21 5.85
N LEU A 325 -0.41 -6.03 5.25
CA LEU A 325 0.52 -4.97 5.63
C LEU A 325 -0.09 -4.01 6.66
N ARG A 326 -1.37 -4.19 7.01
CA ARG A 326 -2.10 -3.27 7.88
C ARG A 326 -1.81 -3.54 9.36
N ASP A 327 -1.12 -2.59 9.97
CA ASP A 327 -0.92 -2.52 11.42
C ASP A 327 -0.94 -1.05 11.86
N PRO A 328 -1.93 -0.59 12.65
CA PRO A 328 -2.99 -1.35 13.35
C PRO A 328 -4.31 -1.51 12.57
N MET A 329 -5.21 -2.37 13.08
CA MET A 329 -6.53 -2.66 12.48
C MET A 329 -7.68 -1.87 13.11
N ILE A 330 -8.82 -1.84 12.41
CA ILE A 330 -10.01 -1.00 12.68
C ILE A 330 -9.68 0.50 12.53
N HIS A 331 -10.71 1.34 12.46
CA HIS A 331 -10.57 2.78 12.23
C HIS A 331 -9.82 3.51 13.34
N ASP A 332 -9.92 3.06 14.59
CA ASP A 332 -9.27 3.70 15.75
C ASP A 332 -7.93 3.05 16.15
N GLY A 333 -7.49 2.04 15.39
CA GLY A 333 -6.22 1.37 15.62
C GLY A 333 -6.16 0.52 16.89
N ARG A 334 -7.31 0.11 17.46
CA ARG A 334 -7.36 -0.62 18.75
C ARG A 334 -6.66 -1.98 18.73
N PHE A 335 -6.44 -2.58 17.57
CA PHE A 335 -5.73 -3.86 17.41
C PHE A 335 -4.37 -3.62 16.75
N SER A 336 -3.33 -3.46 17.57
CA SER A 336 -1.97 -3.05 17.19
C SER A 336 -0.87 -3.99 17.69
N ALA A 337 -1.23 -5.15 18.22
CA ALA A 337 -0.31 -6.10 18.82
C ALA A 337 -0.68 -7.54 18.48
N GLY A 338 0.27 -8.47 18.65
CA GLY A 338 0.07 -9.89 18.32
C GLY A 338 0.43 -10.21 16.87
N THR A 339 0.06 -11.41 16.44
CA THR A 339 0.26 -11.85 15.04
C THR A 339 -0.81 -11.25 14.13
N PHE A 340 -0.59 -11.28 12.82
CA PHE A 340 -1.61 -10.94 11.82
C PHE A 340 -2.93 -11.69 12.10
N GLU A 341 -2.86 -13.00 12.30
CA GLU A 341 -4.00 -13.86 12.64
C GLU A 341 -4.79 -13.35 13.86
N THR A 342 -4.10 -12.98 14.95
CA THR A 342 -4.79 -12.47 16.15
C THR A 342 -5.48 -11.15 15.87
N ARG A 343 -4.78 -10.18 15.22
CA ARG A 343 -5.37 -8.87 14.92
C ARG A 343 -6.57 -8.98 13.98
N VAL A 344 -6.49 -9.82 12.94
CA VAL A 344 -7.61 -10.07 12.01
C VAL A 344 -8.78 -10.71 12.72
N THR A 345 -8.52 -11.72 13.55
CA THR A 345 -9.58 -12.40 14.32
C THR A 345 -10.32 -11.40 15.22
N ASP A 346 -9.58 -10.60 15.98
CA ASP A 346 -10.16 -9.56 16.86
C ASP A 346 -10.94 -8.50 16.06
N ALA A 347 -10.42 -8.10 14.89
CA ALA A 347 -11.10 -7.17 14.00
C ALA A 347 -12.42 -7.75 13.47
N ILE A 348 -12.44 -9.01 13.00
CA ILE A 348 -13.66 -9.68 12.53
C ILE A 348 -14.69 -9.77 13.67
N GLU A 349 -14.27 -10.20 14.86
CA GLU A 349 -15.16 -10.31 16.02
C GLU A 349 -15.78 -8.97 16.42
N SER A 350 -15.04 -7.86 16.25
CA SER A 350 -15.51 -6.52 16.57
C SER A 350 -16.62 -5.97 15.65
N HIS A 351 -16.90 -6.62 14.52
CA HIS A 351 -18.02 -6.27 13.64
C HIS A 351 -19.39 -6.60 14.25
N GLY A 352 -19.43 -7.39 15.34
CA GLY A 352 -20.63 -7.69 16.11
C GLY A 352 -20.53 -7.21 17.57
N PRO A 353 -21.63 -7.31 18.34
CA PRO A 353 -22.92 -7.91 18.00
C PRO A 353 -23.95 -6.89 17.47
N PHE A 354 -23.55 -5.65 17.20
CA PHE A 354 -24.43 -4.59 16.70
C PHE A 354 -23.92 -4.04 15.36
N GLY A 355 -24.80 -3.39 14.61
CA GLY A 355 -24.48 -2.90 13.28
C GLY A 355 -24.65 -3.96 12.19
N GLU A 356 -24.34 -3.57 10.97
CA GLU A 356 -24.56 -4.36 9.76
C GLU A 356 -23.63 -5.59 9.67
N GLY A 357 -22.42 -5.50 10.23
CA GLY A 357 -21.45 -6.60 10.27
C GLY A 357 -21.75 -7.70 11.31
N ALA A 358 -22.77 -7.55 12.15
CA ALA A 358 -23.01 -8.44 13.28
C ALA A 358 -23.35 -9.87 12.87
N ALA A 359 -24.04 -10.06 11.73
CA ALA A 359 -24.38 -11.38 11.20
C ALA A 359 -23.11 -12.13 10.76
N SER A 360 -22.23 -11.46 10.02
CA SER A 360 -20.96 -12.03 9.54
C SER A 360 -20.01 -12.35 10.69
N ALA A 361 -19.94 -11.50 11.71
CA ALA A 361 -19.17 -11.78 12.94
C ALA A 361 -19.68 -13.04 13.68
N ALA A 362 -21.00 -13.20 13.79
CA ALA A 362 -21.61 -14.39 14.40
C ALA A 362 -21.39 -15.66 13.56
N ALA A 363 -21.44 -15.55 12.23
CA ALA A 363 -21.13 -16.63 11.32
C ALA A 363 -19.66 -17.06 11.42
N PHE A 364 -18.73 -16.11 11.43
CA PHE A 364 -17.31 -16.36 11.69
C PHE A 364 -17.09 -17.07 13.03
N ALA A 365 -17.72 -16.60 14.12
CA ALA A 365 -17.60 -17.23 15.43
C ALA A 365 -18.04 -18.70 15.44
N SER A 366 -18.95 -19.08 14.53
CA SER A 366 -19.51 -20.43 14.39
C SER A 366 -18.68 -21.36 13.50
N LEU A 367 -17.69 -20.85 12.76
CA LEU A 367 -16.79 -21.65 11.94
C LEU A 367 -15.92 -22.58 12.79
N SER A 368 -15.57 -23.74 12.24
CA SER A 368 -14.54 -24.61 12.81
C SER A 368 -13.16 -23.95 12.78
N ALA A 369 -12.22 -24.46 13.59
CA ALA A 369 -10.86 -23.93 13.62
C ALA A 369 -10.16 -24.00 12.25
N GLY A 370 -10.43 -25.05 11.46
CA GLY A 370 -9.88 -25.19 10.11
C GLY A 370 -10.44 -24.14 9.15
N GLU A 371 -11.75 -23.92 9.16
CA GLU A 371 -12.40 -22.89 8.32
C GLU A 371 -11.93 -21.47 8.68
N LYS A 372 -11.77 -21.18 9.98
CA LYS A 372 -11.17 -19.91 10.43
C LYS A 372 -9.75 -19.74 9.89
N SER A 373 -8.93 -20.79 9.97
CA SER A 373 -7.57 -20.75 9.46
C SER A 373 -7.54 -20.52 7.95
N SER A 374 -8.37 -21.22 7.16
CA SER A 374 -8.46 -21.00 5.71
C SER A 374 -8.88 -19.57 5.37
N LEU A 375 -9.88 -19.02 6.08
CA LEU A 375 -10.30 -17.63 5.91
C LEU A 375 -9.17 -16.64 6.21
N ILE A 376 -8.44 -16.86 7.30
CA ILE A 376 -7.31 -15.99 7.70
C ILE A 376 -6.16 -16.10 6.69
N GLN A 377 -5.87 -17.28 6.16
CA GLN A 377 -4.87 -17.47 5.10
C GLN A 377 -5.26 -16.73 3.81
N PHE A 378 -6.55 -16.75 3.44
CA PHE A 378 -7.03 -15.91 2.35
C PHE A 378 -6.82 -14.42 2.63
N LEU A 379 -7.17 -13.91 3.81
CA LEU A 379 -6.91 -12.51 4.15
C LEU A 379 -5.39 -12.19 4.19
N ASP A 380 -4.56 -13.15 4.57
CA ASP A 380 -3.10 -13.03 4.58
C ASP A 380 -2.49 -13.02 3.15
N SER A 381 -3.22 -13.55 2.16
CA SER A 381 -2.84 -13.47 0.74
C SER A 381 -3.00 -12.06 0.17
N LEU A 382 -3.91 -11.26 0.74
CA LEU A 382 -4.23 -9.91 0.28
C LEU A 382 -3.13 -8.92 0.69
N GLY A 383 -2.17 -8.71 -0.20
CA GLY A 383 -0.96 -7.91 0.02
C GLY A 383 0.33 -8.72 -0.01
N ARG A 384 0.28 -10.02 -0.31
CA ARG A 384 1.46 -10.90 -0.41
C ARG A 384 2.03 -10.86 -1.82
N ALA A 385 3.30 -10.48 -1.96
CA ALA A 385 4.00 -10.51 -3.25
C ALA A 385 4.19 -11.96 -3.72
N GLU A 386 4.24 -12.17 -5.04
CA GLU A 386 4.62 -13.48 -5.58
C GLU A 386 6.04 -13.83 -5.16
N PHE A 387 6.27 -15.11 -4.87
CA PHE A 387 7.57 -15.67 -4.46
C PHE A 387 8.15 -15.18 -3.12
N ASP A 388 7.52 -14.23 -2.40
CA ASP A 388 7.94 -13.78 -1.07
C ASP A 388 7.47 -14.78 0.02
N HIS A 389 8.24 -15.85 0.19
CA HIS A 389 7.92 -17.00 1.02
C HIS A 389 7.97 -16.65 2.51
N ASP A 390 8.93 -15.85 2.94
CA ASP A 390 9.11 -15.51 4.35
C ASP A 390 8.36 -14.24 4.79
N GLY A 391 7.87 -13.46 3.83
CA GLY A 391 6.98 -12.34 4.05
C GLY A 391 7.69 -11.04 4.41
N ASP A 392 8.97 -10.90 4.11
CA ASP A 392 9.75 -9.68 4.36
C ASP A 392 9.64 -8.64 3.23
N ASN A 393 8.90 -8.97 2.15
CA ASN A 393 8.65 -8.16 0.97
C ASN A 393 9.87 -7.94 0.06
N ASP A 394 10.93 -8.74 0.24
CA ASP A 394 11.99 -8.95 -0.73
C ASP A 394 11.81 -10.29 -1.47
N VAL A 395 12.52 -10.53 -2.58
CA VAL A 395 12.54 -11.86 -3.22
C VAL A 395 13.99 -12.26 -3.43
N ASP A 396 14.56 -12.94 -2.44
CA ASP A 396 15.99 -13.18 -2.34
C ASP A 396 16.35 -14.67 -2.28
N LEU A 397 17.59 -14.98 -1.85
CA LEU A 397 18.08 -16.35 -1.76
C LEU A 397 17.25 -17.23 -0.80
N THR A 398 16.70 -16.65 0.26
CA THR A 398 15.82 -17.33 1.22
C THR A 398 14.55 -17.82 0.53
N ASP A 399 13.99 -16.98 -0.34
CA ASP A 399 12.85 -17.32 -1.17
C ASP A 399 13.19 -18.35 -2.23
N PHE A 400 14.37 -18.25 -2.84
CA PHE A 400 14.85 -19.25 -3.80
C PHE A 400 14.93 -20.64 -3.16
N ILE A 401 15.46 -20.77 -1.94
CA ILE A 401 15.53 -22.05 -1.23
C ILE A 401 14.13 -22.63 -1.01
N SER A 402 13.17 -21.77 -0.67
CA SER A 402 11.77 -22.17 -0.48
C SER A 402 11.09 -22.57 -1.80
N PHE A 403 11.35 -21.81 -2.87
CA PHE A 403 10.91 -22.11 -4.23
C PHE A 403 11.46 -23.45 -4.72
N ALA A 404 12.77 -23.68 -4.56
CA ALA A 404 13.44 -24.91 -4.97
C ALA A 404 12.89 -26.16 -4.25
N ALA A 405 12.41 -26.00 -3.01
CA ALA A 405 11.74 -27.09 -2.28
C ALA A 405 10.36 -27.46 -2.88
N CYS A 406 9.72 -26.56 -3.60
CA CYS A 406 8.46 -26.79 -4.31
C CYS A 406 8.66 -27.25 -5.77
N PHE A 407 9.81 -26.93 -6.37
CA PHE A 407 10.11 -27.19 -7.77
C PHE A 407 10.03 -28.68 -8.15
N GLY A 408 9.39 -28.97 -9.28
CA GLY A 408 9.08 -30.31 -9.76
C GLY A 408 7.94 -31.01 -9.02
N GLY A 409 7.33 -30.37 -8.01
CA GLY A 409 6.12 -30.82 -7.35
C GLY A 409 4.89 -30.63 -8.24
N THR A 410 3.83 -31.43 -8.00
CA THR A 410 2.57 -31.36 -8.77
C THR A 410 1.36 -31.56 -7.86
N GLY A 411 0.20 -31.11 -8.29
CA GLY A 411 -1.05 -31.20 -7.54
C GLY A 411 -1.19 -30.16 -6.44
N TYR A 412 -0.44 -29.05 -6.54
CA TYR A 412 -0.61 -27.92 -5.64
C TYR A 412 -1.96 -27.26 -5.88
N THR A 413 -2.59 -26.86 -4.78
CA THR A 413 -3.83 -26.09 -4.76
C THR A 413 -3.52 -24.71 -4.17
N PRO A 414 -4.37 -23.69 -4.38
CA PRO A 414 -4.18 -22.37 -3.78
C PRO A 414 -4.13 -22.33 -2.24
N ASP A 415 -4.48 -23.43 -1.56
CA ASP A 415 -4.38 -23.53 -0.10
C ASP A 415 -3.07 -24.20 0.37
N ASP A 416 -2.24 -24.70 -0.56
CA ASP A 416 -0.97 -25.35 -0.24
C ASP A 416 0.17 -24.33 -0.04
N PRO A 417 1.17 -24.62 0.81
CA PRO A 417 2.31 -23.72 1.03
C PRO A 417 3.11 -23.36 -0.24
N CYS A 418 3.14 -24.27 -1.23
CA CYS A 418 3.84 -24.05 -2.49
C CYS A 418 3.04 -23.22 -3.51
N ALA A 419 1.80 -22.85 -3.22
CA ALA A 419 0.99 -22.06 -4.13
C ALA A 419 1.53 -20.64 -4.37
N ILE A 420 2.44 -20.17 -3.52
CA ILE A 420 3.17 -18.91 -3.72
C ILE A 420 4.24 -19.01 -4.84
N SER A 421 4.68 -20.23 -5.13
CA SER A 421 5.66 -20.55 -6.19
C SER A 421 4.99 -20.91 -7.53
N ASP A 422 3.71 -21.28 -7.50
CA ASP A 422 2.87 -21.62 -8.67
C ASP A 422 2.15 -20.35 -9.15
N ILE A 423 2.86 -19.50 -9.89
CA ILE A 423 2.36 -18.15 -10.26
C ILE A 423 1.29 -18.21 -11.35
N ASP A 424 1.35 -19.22 -12.22
CA ASP A 424 0.38 -19.41 -13.28
C ASP A 424 -0.84 -20.24 -12.86
N GLN A 425 -0.77 -20.84 -11.66
CA GLN A 425 -1.82 -21.60 -10.97
C GLN A 425 -2.29 -22.80 -11.78
N ASP A 426 -1.38 -23.48 -12.47
CA ASP A 426 -1.68 -24.71 -13.22
C ASP A 426 -1.56 -25.99 -12.37
N GLY A 427 -1.04 -25.85 -11.14
CA GLY A 427 -0.97 -26.88 -10.11
C GLY A 427 0.37 -27.61 -10.05
N ASP A 428 1.39 -27.19 -10.79
CA ASP A 428 2.78 -27.59 -10.56
C ASP A 428 3.70 -26.38 -10.35
N VAL A 429 4.96 -26.64 -9.98
CA VAL A 429 5.98 -25.59 -9.87
C VAL A 429 7.13 -26.01 -10.75
N ASP A 430 7.34 -25.31 -11.85
CA ASP A 430 8.27 -25.75 -12.89
C ASP A 430 9.10 -24.60 -13.50
N ALA A 431 9.70 -24.87 -14.67
CA ALA A 431 10.57 -23.90 -15.34
C ALA A 431 9.83 -22.63 -15.79
N ASP A 432 8.52 -22.69 -16.04
CA ASP A 432 7.71 -21.53 -16.41
C ASP A 432 7.50 -20.61 -15.19
N ASP A 433 7.32 -21.16 -13.99
CA ASP A 433 7.30 -20.39 -12.74
C ASP A 433 8.68 -19.82 -12.41
N PHE A 434 9.73 -20.62 -12.57
CA PHE A 434 11.09 -20.16 -12.28
C PHE A 434 11.52 -19.02 -13.21
N ALA A 435 11.09 -19.04 -14.47
CA ALA A 435 11.29 -17.93 -15.39
C ALA A 435 10.62 -16.64 -14.89
N SER A 436 9.50 -16.75 -14.17
CA SER A 436 8.79 -15.64 -13.56
C SER A 436 9.43 -15.18 -12.24
N PHE A 437 9.91 -16.13 -11.42
CA PHE A 437 10.72 -15.87 -10.21
C PHE A 437 11.93 -14.98 -10.54
N MET A 438 12.67 -15.31 -11.60
CA MET A 438 13.86 -14.57 -12.03
C MET A 438 13.58 -13.11 -12.46
N LEU A 439 12.32 -12.75 -12.74
CA LEU A 439 11.96 -11.36 -13.05
C LEU A 439 11.94 -10.46 -11.82
N VAL A 440 11.74 -11.03 -10.63
CA VAL A 440 11.64 -10.29 -9.36
C VAL A 440 12.73 -10.65 -8.35
N TYR A 441 13.59 -11.62 -8.67
CA TYR A 441 14.73 -11.97 -7.84
C TYR A 441 15.75 -10.83 -7.72
N THR A 442 15.95 -10.40 -6.48
CA THR A 442 16.87 -9.34 -6.02
C THR A 442 18.05 -9.91 -5.22
N GLY A 443 18.21 -11.24 -5.18
CA GLY A 443 19.40 -11.83 -4.57
C GLY A 443 20.64 -11.77 -5.50
N PRO A 444 21.83 -12.04 -4.96
CA PRO A 444 23.07 -12.07 -5.74
C PRO A 444 23.02 -13.08 -6.91
N ARG A 445 23.33 -12.61 -8.12
CA ARG A 445 23.35 -13.45 -9.34
C ARG A 445 24.75 -14.03 -9.58
N ARG A 446 25.19 -14.88 -8.65
CA ARG A 446 26.50 -15.56 -8.66
C ARG A 446 26.62 -16.57 -9.80
N ASP A 447 27.83 -16.75 -10.31
CA ASP A 447 28.24 -17.78 -11.29
C ASP A 447 29.63 -18.28 -10.86
N CYS A 448 29.65 -19.14 -9.84
CA CYS A 448 30.88 -19.53 -9.15
C CYS A 448 31.76 -20.49 -9.98
N ASN A 449 31.17 -21.18 -10.94
CA ASN A 449 31.88 -22.09 -11.84
C ASN A 449 32.27 -21.43 -13.19
N CYS A 450 31.80 -20.19 -13.41
CA CYS A 450 32.09 -19.33 -14.54
C CYS A 450 31.71 -19.92 -15.89
N ASN A 451 30.63 -20.69 -15.92
CA ASN A 451 30.09 -21.29 -17.13
C ASN A 451 29.16 -20.32 -17.90
N GLY A 452 28.88 -19.14 -17.35
CA GLY A 452 27.98 -18.13 -17.90
C GLY A 452 26.51 -18.32 -17.51
N VAL A 453 26.23 -19.21 -16.56
CA VAL A 453 24.92 -19.54 -16.00
C VAL A 453 24.98 -19.26 -14.49
N THR A 454 23.94 -18.66 -13.93
CA THR A 454 23.95 -18.38 -12.49
C THR A 454 23.81 -19.66 -11.68
N ASP A 455 24.41 -19.69 -10.51
CA ASP A 455 24.41 -20.81 -9.55
C ASP A 455 23.00 -21.36 -9.30
N ILE A 456 22.04 -20.49 -9.02
CA ILE A 456 20.64 -20.87 -8.78
C ILE A 456 19.96 -21.51 -10.01
N VAL A 457 20.41 -21.16 -11.22
CA VAL A 457 19.92 -21.77 -12.47
C VAL A 457 20.56 -23.14 -12.69
N ASP A 458 21.84 -23.30 -12.39
CA ASP A 458 22.51 -24.61 -12.45
C ASP A 458 21.88 -25.59 -11.44
N ILE A 459 21.55 -25.11 -10.24
CA ILE A 459 20.93 -25.92 -9.18
C ILE A 459 19.51 -26.33 -9.58
N ILE A 460 18.65 -25.38 -9.98
CA ILE A 460 17.23 -25.68 -10.25
C ILE A 460 17.06 -26.62 -11.46
N ASN A 461 17.95 -26.54 -12.46
CA ASN A 461 17.95 -27.43 -13.61
C ASN A 461 18.57 -28.81 -13.33
N GLY A 462 19.20 -28.99 -12.16
CA GLY A 462 19.92 -30.21 -11.80
C GLY A 462 21.26 -30.39 -12.53
N ASP A 463 21.83 -29.29 -13.03
CA ASP A 463 23.16 -29.26 -13.66
C ASP A 463 24.29 -29.19 -12.60
N ALA A 464 23.96 -28.77 -11.37
CA ALA A 464 24.83 -28.79 -10.20
C ALA A 464 24.15 -29.38 -8.96
N ASP A 465 24.95 -30.05 -8.12
CA ASP A 465 24.50 -30.50 -6.79
C ASP A 465 24.60 -29.34 -5.79
N ASP A 466 23.57 -29.16 -4.96
CA ASP A 466 23.56 -28.30 -3.77
C ASP A 466 23.06 -29.13 -2.58
N ALA A 467 23.93 -29.96 -2.00
CA ALA A 467 23.53 -30.87 -0.93
C ALA A 467 23.33 -30.16 0.41
N ASN A 468 23.86 -28.95 0.58
CA ASN A 468 23.78 -28.20 1.83
C ASN A 468 22.61 -27.19 1.84
N GLY A 469 22.03 -26.88 0.67
CA GLY A 469 20.87 -26.00 0.48
C GLY A 469 21.19 -24.52 0.65
N ASP A 470 22.43 -24.10 0.40
CA ASP A 470 22.86 -22.69 0.51
C ASP A 470 22.72 -21.90 -0.80
N GLY A 471 22.22 -22.54 -1.87
CA GLY A 471 22.03 -21.95 -3.18
C GLY A 471 23.32 -21.72 -3.96
N VAL A 472 24.42 -22.35 -3.54
CA VAL A 472 25.70 -22.39 -4.25
C VAL A 472 26.06 -23.85 -4.59
N PRO A 473 26.47 -24.15 -5.84
CA PRO A 473 26.95 -25.47 -6.21
C PRO A 473 28.02 -26.03 -5.27
N ASP A 474 27.88 -27.29 -4.82
CA ASP A 474 28.87 -28.00 -3.99
C ASP A 474 30.26 -28.08 -4.64
N SER A 475 30.32 -27.98 -5.98
CA SER A 475 31.59 -27.90 -6.72
C SER A 475 32.38 -26.63 -6.44
N CYS A 476 31.75 -25.58 -5.92
CA CYS A 476 32.35 -24.27 -5.67
C CYS A 476 33.06 -24.18 -4.33
N ILE A 477 33.97 -25.13 -4.09
CA ILE A 477 34.72 -25.33 -2.83
C ILE A 477 35.70 -24.17 -2.54
N ALA A 478 36.08 -23.38 -3.56
CA ALA A 478 37.08 -22.30 -3.44
C ALA A 478 36.59 -20.99 -4.09
N PHE A 479 35.28 -20.72 -4.01
CA PHE A 479 34.70 -19.46 -4.46
C PHE A 479 34.63 -18.47 -3.29
N CYS A 480 34.85 -17.20 -3.58
CA CYS A 480 34.61 -16.13 -2.63
C CYS A 480 33.99 -14.94 -3.35
N ASP A 481 33.07 -14.27 -2.65
CA ASP A 481 32.38 -13.09 -3.19
C ASP A 481 33.40 -12.05 -3.67
N GLY A 482 33.34 -11.70 -4.95
CA GLY A 482 34.27 -10.79 -5.60
C GLY A 482 35.40 -11.43 -6.41
N ASP A 483 35.48 -12.76 -6.53
CA ASP A 483 36.30 -13.44 -7.55
C ASP A 483 35.54 -13.47 -8.89
N LEU A 484 35.59 -12.34 -9.59
CA LEU A 484 34.84 -12.06 -10.81
C LEU A 484 35.56 -12.56 -12.06
N ASP A 485 36.87 -12.85 -11.98
CA ASP A 485 37.67 -13.39 -13.08
C ASP A 485 38.04 -14.88 -12.92
N CYS A 486 37.52 -15.51 -11.87
CA CYS A 486 37.54 -16.95 -11.64
C CYS A 486 38.95 -17.50 -11.43
N THR A 487 39.78 -16.72 -10.74
CA THR A 487 41.17 -17.07 -10.45
C THR A 487 41.36 -17.65 -9.04
N SER A 488 40.28 -17.79 -8.27
CA SER A 488 40.28 -18.17 -6.85
C SER A 488 41.04 -17.17 -5.96
N GLU A 489 41.12 -15.90 -6.41
CA GLU A 489 41.75 -14.79 -5.70
C GLU A 489 41.01 -13.50 -6.03
N VAL A 490 40.53 -12.76 -5.02
CA VAL A 490 40.01 -11.41 -5.21
C VAL A 490 41.17 -10.43 -5.27
N GLY A 491 41.36 -9.82 -6.42
CA GLY A 491 42.48 -8.94 -6.70
C GLY A 491 42.21 -7.86 -7.72
N ALA A 492 43.29 -7.41 -8.37
CA ALA A 492 43.22 -6.31 -9.31
C ALA A 492 42.52 -6.68 -10.63
N GLY A 493 42.46 -7.98 -10.96
CA GLY A 493 41.70 -8.51 -12.09
C GLY A 493 40.20 -8.30 -11.88
N ASP A 494 39.69 -8.71 -10.73
CA ASP A 494 38.29 -8.58 -10.34
C ASP A 494 37.87 -7.12 -10.24
N LEU A 495 38.72 -6.27 -9.64
CA LEU A 495 38.47 -4.84 -9.61
C LEU A 495 38.28 -4.26 -11.02
N ALA A 496 39.03 -4.74 -12.01
CA ALA A 496 38.87 -4.30 -13.39
C ALA A 496 37.55 -4.79 -14.00
N VAL A 497 37.11 -6.02 -13.66
CA VAL A 497 35.81 -6.57 -14.08
C VAL A 497 34.66 -5.76 -13.47
N LEU A 498 34.69 -5.51 -12.15
CA LEU A 498 33.68 -4.73 -11.45
C LEU A 498 33.53 -3.33 -12.06
N LEU A 499 34.65 -2.62 -12.23
CA LEU A 499 34.63 -1.27 -12.82
C LEU A 499 34.17 -1.27 -14.28
N ALA A 500 34.34 -2.38 -15.02
CA ALA A 500 33.82 -2.52 -16.37
C ALA A 500 32.32 -2.80 -16.42
N ALA A 501 31.77 -3.38 -15.35
CA ALA A 501 30.35 -3.71 -15.20
C ALA A 501 29.51 -2.60 -14.54
N TRP A 502 30.12 -1.46 -14.20
CA TRP A 502 29.49 -0.37 -13.46
C TRP A 502 28.15 0.10 -14.05
N GLY A 503 27.11 0.13 -13.21
CA GLY A 503 25.74 0.48 -13.60
C GLY A 503 24.74 -0.65 -13.35
N THR A 504 23.54 -0.51 -13.91
CA THR A 504 22.44 -1.47 -13.72
C THR A 504 22.74 -2.83 -14.35
N CYS A 505 22.48 -3.90 -13.59
CA CYS A 505 22.57 -5.26 -14.09
C CYS A 505 21.57 -5.53 -15.23
N PRO A 506 21.83 -6.54 -16.08
CA PRO A 506 20.87 -6.98 -17.09
C PRO A 506 19.65 -7.64 -16.42
N ASP A 507 18.47 -7.43 -17.02
CA ASP A 507 17.21 -8.02 -16.55
C ASP A 507 17.29 -9.55 -16.39
N SER A 508 18.09 -10.21 -17.23
CA SER A 508 18.31 -11.67 -17.22
C SER A 508 19.78 -12.03 -17.39
N GLY A 509 20.21 -13.12 -16.73
CA GLY A 509 21.57 -13.65 -16.81
C GLY A 509 22.46 -13.24 -15.63
N PRO A 510 23.71 -13.73 -15.59
CA PRO A 510 24.62 -13.49 -14.48
C PRO A 510 25.03 -12.01 -14.41
N CYS A 511 25.12 -11.50 -13.18
CA CYS A 511 25.69 -10.19 -12.89
C CYS A 511 26.62 -10.30 -11.68
N PRO A 512 27.73 -11.07 -11.78
CA PRO A 512 28.55 -11.42 -10.62
C PRO A 512 29.23 -10.21 -9.98
N ALA A 513 29.34 -9.10 -10.72
CA ALA A 513 29.89 -7.84 -10.23
C ALA A 513 28.96 -7.08 -9.27
N ASP A 514 27.66 -7.40 -9.26
CA ASP A 514 26.71 -6.96 -8.24
C ASP A 514 26.78 -7.93 -7.07
N ILE A 515 27.70 -7.62 -6.16
CA ILE A 515 28.11 -8.49 -5.07
C ILE A 515 27.09 -8.41 -3.92
N ASN A 516 26.43 -7.27 -3.75
CA ASN A 516 25.41 -7.10 -2.72
C ASN A 516 23.99 -7.52 -3.19
N GLY A 517 23.79 -7.73 -4.50
CA GLY A 517 22.55 -8.19 -5.10
C GLY A 517 21.52 -7.09 -5.38
N ASP A 518 21.83 -5.80 -5.17
CA ASP A 518 20.83 -4.72 -5.25
C ASP A 518 20.40 -4.35 -6.69
N GLY A 519 20.92 -5.08 -7.69
CA GLY A 519 20.64 -4.91 -9.11
C GLY A 519 21.51 -3.84 -9.77
N VAL A 520 22.43 -3.21 -9.06
CA VAL A 520 23.29 -2.12 -9.56
C VAL A 520 24.74 -2.30 -9.10
N VAL A 521 25.66 -2.37 -10.05
CA VAL A 521 27.10 -2.35 -9.76
C VAL A 521 27.56 -0.91 -9.45
N ASP A 522 27.88 -0.64 -8.18
CA ASP A 522 28.15 0.69 -7.67
C ASP A 522 29.26 0.73 -6.56
N PRO A 523 29.50 1.86 -5.85
CA PRO A 523 30.50 1.91 -4.79
C PRO A 523 30.31 0.91 -3.64
N ALA A 524 29.10 0.42 -3.40
CA ALA A 524 28.81 -0.61 -2.41
C ALA A 524 29.46 -1.94 -2.81
N ASP A 525 29.35 -2.35 -4.07
CA ASP A 525 30.02 -3.55 -4.59
C ASP A 525 31.54 -3.41 -4.56
N LEU A 526 32.04 -2.23 -4.88
CA LEU A 526 33.47 -1.96 -4.76
C LEU A 526 33.95 -2.16 -3.31
N ALA A 527 33.17 -1.67 -2.34
CA ALA A 527 33.49 -1.88 -0.93
C ALA A 527 33.42 -3.37 -0.54
N ALA A 528 32.44 -4.11 -1.06
CA ALA A 528 32.30 -5.54 -0.84
C ALA A 528 33.51 -6.32 -1.43
N LEU A 529 33.87 -6.06 -2.69
CA LEU A 529 35.04 -6.65 -3.35
C LEU A 529 36.33 -6.38 -2.57
N LEU A 530 36.56 -5.14 -2.17
CA LEU A 530 37.77 -4.77 -1.42
C LEU A 530 37.83 -5.41 -0.03
N SER A 531 36.67 -5.74 0.56
CA SER A 531 36.59 -6.42 1.86
C SER A 531 37.01 -7.89 1.77
N ASN A 532 36.89 -8.50 0.58
CA ASN A 532 37.25 -9.89 0.31
C ASN A 532 38.63 -10.06 -0.34
N TRP A 533 39.43 -8.99 -0.42
CA TRP A 533 40.73 -8.99 -1.11
C TRP A 533 41.69 -10.08 -0.62
N GLY A 534 42.21 -10.88 -1.56
CA GLY A 534 43.13 -11.97 -1.32
C GLY A 534 42.59 -13.33 -1.80
N PRO A 535 43.29 -14.44 -1.49
CA PRO A 535 42.89 -15.76 -1.95
C PRO A 535 41.55 -16.19 -1.33
N CYS A 536 40.70 -16.84 -2.12
CA CYS A 536 39.50 -17.50 -1.63
C CYS A 536 39.88 -18.63 -0.65
N LYS A 537 39.06 -18.86 0.37
CA LYS A 537 39.40 -19.71 1.53
C LYS A 537 38.41 -20.81 1.78
#